data_AF-A0A2M9G3X3-F1
#
_entry.id   AF-A0A2M9G3X3-F1
#
_cell.length_a   1.000
_cell.length_b   1.000
_cell.length_c   1.000
_cell.angle_alpha   90.00
_cell.angle_beta   90.00
_cell.angle_gamma   90.00
#
_symmetry.space_group_name_H-M   'P 1'
#
loop_
_entity.id
_entity.type
_entity.pdbx_description
1 polymer ?
#
loop_
_entity_poly.entity_id
_entity_poly.type
_entity_poly.pdbx_seq_one_letter_code
_entity_poly.pdbx_strand_id
1 'polypeptide(L)'
;MHSIRLTLRALAALALLTVAHACAAEQSAAQQDVSQTLVSRARPALADGYPPTLSLGVKRKLARYREEPWPLAFVVAPDGGYATYWRCSGPGCDGTDREYVAQVQEVCRRFGHKGDCLVHSIRDRKIWPGPEVFETGVRSRLIVPWKHDNIGPERARGVIVHIPGFGGDRYPPSLDHERAPFFLRQTNKEGWDTYRLNIAHYDYGIDNEAEINARIAETVREMRRRGYARVYLNGQSRGAWQILGAAQASDLAIDGAFIMVPAAHGRAETWDGRTNPRYADSDADFRELIAPLGRYRLFFGFFRGDQYDPGGRAEAIGELHGDRVGESIFVLDRPPDLAGHGATWHRAFDGLYARCVRDFLEGIPVAFESCTDPLSLENDGMVATREHVIARGGERMEDAELRRFFDGRAAFPAAGPRGWWGLLAEPGGGLLQWFPGSYLTGNTIRSEWRVEDDGFCIIGSPRLNANRYCYDVYRLDDGRVAMVAPDGLAFVGATQPADDVAALGFTPGDWRGEEGS
;
A
#
# COMPACT_ATOMS: atom_id res chain seq x y z
N MET A 1 -60.67 36.16 -27.51
CA MET A 1 -60.67 35.05 -26.51
C MET A 1 -59.58 33.99 -26.72
N HIS A 2 -58.88 33.93 -27.87
CA HIS A 2 -57.79 32.95 -28.08
C HIS A 2 -56.45 33.32 -27.40
N SER A 3 -56.11 34.61 -27.32
CA SER A 3 -54.82 35.05 -26.74
C SER A 3 -54.70 34.82 -25.22
N ILE A 4 -55.81 34.91 -24.48
CA ILE A 4 -55.83 34.73 -23.02
C ILE A 4 -55.60 33.26 -22.62
N ARG A 5 -56.05 32.31 -23.46
CA ARG A 5 -55.87 30.87 -23.21
C ARG A 5 -54.42 30.40 -23.40
N LEU A 6 -53.65 31.05 -24.27
CA LEU A 6 -52.23 30.75 -24.45
C LEU A 6 -51.38 31.26 -23.28
N THR A 7 -51.67 32.47 -22.78
CA THR A 7 -50.95 33.03 -21.62
C THR A 7 -51.21 32.24 -20.34
N LEU A 8 -52.44 31.77 -20.12
CA LEU A 8 -52.78 30.91 -18.98
C LEU A 8 -52.12 29.53 -19.04
N ARG A 9 -51.96 28.94 -20.24
CA ARG A 9 -51.25 27.67 -20.41
C ARG A 9 -49.74 27.81 -20.20
N ALA A 10 -49.15 28.92 -20.64
CA ALA A 10 -47.73 29.20 -20.41
C ALA A 10 -47.44 29.44 -18.91
N LEU A 11 -48.31 30.17 -18.21
CA LEU A 11 -48.18 30.38 -16.76
C LEU A 11 -48.39 29.09 -15.96
N ALA A 12 -49.33 28.23 -16.37
CA ALA A 12 -49.52 26.92 -15.74
C ALA A 12 -48.32 25.98 -15.97
N ALA A 13 -47.73 25.99 -17.17
CA ALA A 13 -46.53 25.20 -17.48
C ALA A 13 -45.31 25.70 -16.70
N LEU A 14 -45.15 27.03 -16.56
CA LEU A 14 -44.06 27.61 -15.78
C LEU A 14 -44.20 27.31 -14.27
N ALA A 15 -45.44 27.33 -13.74
CA ALA A 15 -45.72 26.95 -12.36
C ALA A 15 -45.51 25.44 -12.10
N LEU A 16 -45.81 24.58 -13.08
CA LEU A 16 -45.52 23.14 -12.98
C LEU A 16 -44.02 22.85 -13.04
N LEU A 17 -43.26 23.61 -13.84
CA LEU A 17 -41.80 23.48 -13.93
C LEU A 17 -41.08 23.96 -12.66
N THR A 18 -41.57 25.01 -11.99
CA THR A 18 -41.01 25.48 -10.72
C THR A 18 -41.35 24.55 -9.56
N VAL A 19 -42.57 23.98 -9.53
CA VAL A 19 -42.93 22.95 -8.53
C VAL A 19 -42.14 21.67 -8.74
N ALA A 20 -41.90 21.25 -10.00
CA ALA A 20 -41.07 20.08 -10.29
C ALA A 20 -39.60 20.27 -9.90
N HIS A 21 -39.03 21.46 -10.11
CA HIS A 21 -37.67 21.77 -9.66
C HIS A 21 -37.56 21.87 -8.13
N ALA A 22 -38.58 22.41 -7.46
CA ALA A 22 -38.62 22.44 -5.99
C ALA A 22 -38.72 21.02 -5.39
N CYS A 23 -39.55 20.15 -5.95
CA CYS A 23 -39.64 18.74 -5.51
C CYS A 23 -38.37 17.94 -5.81
N ALA A 24 -37.67 18.20 -6.92
CA ALA A 24 -36.40 17.54 -7.23
C ALA A 24 -35.26 18.00 -6.31
N ALA A 25 -35.23 19.29 -5.93
CA ALA A 25 -34.28 19.83 -4.97
C ALA A 25 -34.54 19.31 -3.54
N GLU A 26 -35.81 19.19 -3.13
CA GLU A 26 -36.19 18.56 -1.85
C GLU A 26 -35.92 17.05 -1.84
N GLN A 27 -36.11 16.33 -2.95
CA GLN A 27 -35.74 14.91 -3.04
C GLN A 27 -34.23 14.70 -3.04
N SER A 28 -33.44 15.60 -3.62
CA SER A 28 -31.97 15.56 -3.54
C SER A 28 -31.46 15.90 -2.13
N ALA A 29 -32.07 16.86 -1.43
CA ALA A 29 -31.75 17.18 -0.05
C ALA A 29 -32.19 16.06 0.90
N ALA A 30 -33.36 15.46 0.67
CA ALA A 30 -33.85 14.31 1.42
C ALA A 30 -33.07 13.02 1.12
N GLN A 31 -32.51 12.82 -0.08
CA GLN A 31 -31.62 11.69 -0.37
C GLN A 31 -30.19 11.90 0.16
N GLN A 32 -29.69 13.14 0.19
CA GLN A 32 -28.44 13.45 0.90
C GLN A 32 -28.59 13.27 2.42
N ASP A 33 -29.76 13.57 2.98
CA ASP A 33 -30.06 13.30 4.38
C ASP A 33 -30.24 11.79 4.63
N VAL A 34 -31.03 11.07 3.81
CA VAL A 34 -31.27 9.62 3.99
C VAL A 34 -30.02 8.75 3.82
N SER A 35 -29.00 9.18 3.06
CA SER A 35 -27.69 8.51 3.06
C SER A 35 -26.86 8.76 4.33
N GLN A 36 -27.20 9.76 5.13
CA GLN A 36 -26.65 9.99 6.48
C GLN A 36 -27.57 9.51 7.61
N THR A 37 -28.89 9.36 7.40
CA THR A 37 -29.87 8.96 8.43
C THR A 37 -30.30 7.48 8.43
N LEU A 38 -29.63 6.58 7.70
CA LEU A 38 -29.85 5.12 7.83
C LEU A 38 -28.90 4.40 8.81
N VAL A 39 -28.20 5.14 9.67
CA VAL A 39 -27.43 4.56 10.79
C VAL A 39 -27.66 5.37 12.08
N SER A 40 -28.87 5.34 12.64
CA SER A 40 -29.05 5.66 14.06
C SER A 40 -30.27 4.97 14.69
N ARG A 41 -30.32 3.63 14.62
CA ARG A 41 -30.73 2.96 15.86
C ARG A 41 -29.67 3.34 16.88
N ALA A 42 -30.04 4.16 17.87
CA ALA A 42 -29.16 4.60 18.95
C ALA A 42 -28.39 3.38 19.47
N ARG A 43 -27.12 3.30 19.06
CA ARG A 43 -26.22 2.23 19.48
C ARG A 43 -26.00 2.47 20.97
N PRO A 44 -26.16 1.47 21.85
CA PRO A 44 -25.88 1.67 23.27
C PRO A 44 -24.44 2.15 23.38
N ALA A 45 -24.25 3.32 24.01
CA ALA A 45 -22.92 3.80 24.35
C ALA A 45 -22.27 2.73 25.22
N LEU A 46 -21.12 2.21 24.78
CA LEU A 46 -20.32 1.34 25.63
C LEU A 46 -19.67 2.18 26.74
N ALA A 47 -19.23 1.52 27.81
CA ALA A 47 -18.45 2.16 28.86
C ALA A 47 -17.26 2.95 28.27
N ASP A 48 -16.86 4.02 28.94
CA ASP A 48 -15.78 4.91 28.49
C ASP A 48 -14.54 4.10 28.06
N GLY A 49 -14.07 4.35 26.84
CA GLY A 49 -12.88 3.71 26.25
C GLY A 49 -13.14 2.53 25.31
N TYR A 50 -14.35 1.97 25.24
CA TYR A 50 -14.66 0.86 24.32
C TYR A 50 -15.13 1.35 22.93
N PRO A 51 -14.61 0.77 21.83
CA PRO A 51 -14.97 1.18 20.48
C PRO A 51 -16.42 0.80 20.14
N PRO A 52 -17.18 1.67 19.44
CA PRO A 52 -18.59 1.44 19.12
C PRO A 52 -18.80 0.28 18.14
N THR A 53 -17.78 -0.10 17.38
CA THR A 53 -17.77 -1.20 16.41
C THR A 53 -16.42 -1.92 16.42
N LEU A 54 -16.44 -3.19 16.01
CA LEU A 54 -15.29 -4.07 15.87
C LEU A 54 -15.06 -4.40 14.39
N SER A 55 -13.81 -4.47 13.97
CA SER A 55 -13.45 -4.79 12.58
C SER A 55 -13.85 -6.22 12.18
N LEU A 56 -13.86 -6.49 10.87
CA LEU A 56 -14.05 -7.87 10.36
C LEU A 56 -12.89 -8.77 10.79
N GLY A 57 -11.67 -8.24 10.83
CA GLY A 57 -10.52 -8.93 11.39
C GLY A 57 -10.72 -9.35 12.85
N VAL A 58 -11.28 -8.47 13.69
CA VAL A 58 -11.63 -8.80 15.08
C VAL A 58 -12.71 -9.88 15.14
N LYS A 59 -13.77 -9.77 14.34
CA LYS A 59 -14.84 -10.77 14.25
C LYS A 59 -14.30 -12.18 14.02
N ARG A 60 -13.42 -12.33 13.03
CA ARG A 60 -12.84 -13.63 12.64
C ARG A 60 -11.89 -14.17 13.70
N LYS A 61 -11.03 -13.31 14.27
CA LYS A 61 -10.15 -13.72 15.38
C LYS A 61 -10.95 -14.15 16.60
N LEU A 62 -12.05 -13.46 16.91
CA LEU A 62 -12.91 -13.82 18.03
C LEU A 62 -13.63 -15.15 17.81
N ALA A 63 -14.07 -15.43 16.58
CA ALA A 63 -14.60 -16.75 16.21
C ALA A 63 -13.56 -17.85 16.45
N ARG A 64 -12.32 -17.67 15.95
CA ARG A 64 -11.22 -18.61 16.20
C ARG A 64 -10.93 -18.82 17.68
N TYR A 65 -10.87 -17.74 18.46
CA TYR A 65 -10.67 -17.82 19.91
C TYR A 65 -11.75 -18.65 20.61
N ARG A 66 -13.01 -18.53 20.20
CA ARG A 66 -14.13 -19.30 20.75
C ARG A 66 -14.09 -20.78 20.39
N GLU A 67 -13.41 -21.12 19.29
CA GLU A 67 -13.18 -22.50 18.84
C GLU A 67 -11.93 -23.12 19.46
N GLU A 68 -11.08 -22.34 20.13
CA GLU A 68 -9.91 -22.88 20.82
C GLU A 68 -10.34 -23.84 21.92
N PRO A 69 -9.73 -25.04 22.03
CA PRO A 69 -10.12 -25.96 23.09
C PRO A 69 -9.64 -25.49 24.48
N TRP A 70 -8.67 -24.57 24.53
CA TRP A 70 -8.06 -24.02 25.76
C TRP A 70 -7.85 -22.51 25.62
N PRO A 71 -8.93 -21.70 25.53
CA PRO A 71 -8.81 -20.25 25.40
C PRO A 71 -8.32 -19.65 26.72
N LEU A 72 -7.45 -18.65 26.68
CA LEU A 72 -6.90 -18.02 27.90
C LEU A 72 -7.32 -16.56 28.02
N ALA A 73 -6.98 -15.72 27.05
CA ALA A 73 -7.36 -14.31 27.07
C ALA A 73 -7.50 -13.75 25.65
N PHE A 74 -8.49 -12.89 25.43
CA PHE A 74 -8.71 -12.17 24.18
C PHE A 74 -8.76 -10.67 24.47
N VAL A 75 -7.99 -9.90 23.72
CA VAL A 75 -7.94 -8.44 23.85
C VAL A 75 -8.14 -7.77 22.51
N VAL A 76 -8.68 -6.56 22.58
CA VAL A 76 -9.05 -5.73 21.44
C VAL A 76 -8.38 -4.36 21.61
N ALA A 77 -7.84 -3.83 20.52
CA ALA A 77 -7.32 -2.46 20.55
C ALA A 77 -8.46 -1.45 20.76
N PRO A 78 -8.23 -0.32 21.45
CA PRO A 78 -9.23 0.73 21.70
C PRO A 78 -9.95 1.27 20.46
N ASP A 79 -9.36 1.17 19.27
CA ASP A 79 -9.99 1.58 18.00
C ASP A 79 -10.93 0.51 17.40
N GLY A 80 -11.06 -0.64 18.06
CA GLY A 80 -11.84 -1.80 17.59
C GLY A 80 -11.22 -2.49 16.38
N GLY A 81 -10.01 -2.11 15.99
CA GLY A 81 -9.41 -2.51 14.74
C GLY A 81 -8.63 -3.80 14.81
N TYR A 82 -7.89 -3.96 15.90
CA TYR A 82 -7.06 -5.13 16.15
C TYR A 82 -7.66 -6.00 17.23
N ALA A 83 -7.39 -7.29 17.11
CA ALA A 83 -7.42 -8.18 18.24
C ALA A 83 -6.29 -9.18 18.18
N THR A 84 -5.95 -9.72 19.33
CA THR A 84 -5.11 -10.89 19.47
C THR A 84 -5.56 -11.67 20.70
N TYR A 85 -5.15 -12.93 20.76
CA TYR A 85 -5.52 -13.81 21.84
C TYR A 85 -4.39 -14.74 22.21
N TRP A 86 -4.46 -15.24 23.43
CA TRP A 86 -3.58 -16.27 23.96
C TRP A 86 -4.39 -17.54 24.16
N ARG A 87 -3.77 -18.68 23.83
CA ARG A 87 -4.34 -20.02 23.98
C ARG A 87 -3.32 -20.94 24.63
N CYS A 88 -3.80 -22.01 25.25
CA CYS A 88 -2.92 -23.09 25.67
C CYS A 88 -2.68 -24.08 24.53
N SER A 89 -1.53 -24.76 24.55
CA SER A 89 -1.25 -25.91 23.68
C SER A 89 -1.77 -27.24 24.26
N GLY A 90 -2.40 -27.24 25.45
CA GLY A 90 -3.10 -28.38 26.05
C GLY A 90 -3.39 -28.22 27.55
N PRO A 91 -3.81 -29.30 28.26
CA PRO A 91 -3.55 -29.56 29.67
C PRO A 91 -3.35 -28.44 30.70
N GLY A 92 -2.06 -28.14 30.84
CA GLY A 92 -1.44 -27.61 32.05
C GLY A 92 -0.98 -26.18 31.86
N CYS A 93 -1.89 -25.32 31.41
CA CYS A 93 -1.68 -23.88 31.53
C CYS A 93 -1.95 -23.45 32.96
N ASP A 94 -0.93 -23.59 33.82
CA ASP A 94 -0.98 -23.36 35.26
C ASP A 94 -0.82 -21.87 35.67
N GLY A 95 -0.76 -20.98 34.67
CA GLY A 95 -0.70 -19.54 34.89
C GLY A 95 -2.05 -18.97 35.33
N THR A 96 -1.98 -17.80 35.95
CA THR A 96 -3.15 -17.04 36.37
C THR A 96 -3.77 -16.28 35.19
N ASP A 97 -5.08 -16.03 35.25
CA ASP A 97 -5.77 -15.22 34.25
C ASP A 97 -5.13 -13.83 34.07
N ARG A 98 -4.61 -13.25 35.17
CA ARG A 98 -3.91 -11.97 35.17
C ARG A 98 -2.62 -12.04 34.34
N GLU A 99 -1.85 -13.12 34.44
CA GLU A 99 -0.63 -13.31 33.66
C GLU A 99 -0.94 -13.44 32.17
N TYR A 100 -1.97 -14.23 31.81
CA TYR A 100 -2.37 -14.38 30.41
C TYR A 100 -2.91 -13.08 29.80
N VAL A 101 -3.71 -12.33 30.57
CA VAL A 101 -4.17 -11.00 30.17
C VAL A 101 -2.97 -10.07 29.95
N ALA A 102 -2.01 -10.03 30.86
CA ALA A 102 -0.83 -9.17 30.73
C ALA A 102 0.01 -9.55 29.48
N GLN A 103 0.23 -10.83 29.23
CA GLN A 103 0.95 -11.32 28.05
C GLN A 103 0.26 -10.92 26.76
N VAL A 104 -1.05 -11.17 26.66
CA VAL A 104 -1.79 -10.85 25.43
C VAL A 104 -1.94 -9.33 25.24
N GLN A 105 -2.05 -8.55 26.32
CA GLN A 105 -2.05 -7.09 26.27
C GLN A 105 -0.69 -6.53 25.83
N GLU A 106 0.43 -7.16 26.18
CA GLU A 106 1.76 -6.77 25.68
C GLU A 106 1.86 -7.01 24.17
N VAL A 107 1.42 -8.17 23.68
CA VAL A 107 1.33 -8.44 22.23
C VAL A 107 0.41 -7.42 21.56
N CYS A 108 -0.74 -7.14 22.17
CA CYS A 108 -1.67 -6.18 21.64
C CYS A 108 -1.13 -4.75 21.65
N ARG A 109 -0.43 -4.28 22.67
CA ARG A 109 0.18 -2.94 22.67
C ARG A 109 1.25 -2.80 21.59
N ARG A 110 2.00 -3.88 21.32
CA ARG A 110 2.99 -3.91 20.24
C ARG A 110 2.37 -3.72 18.86
N PHE A 111 1.16 -4.24 18.64
CA PHE A 111 0.54 -4.28 17.32
C PHE A 111 -0.68 -3.38 17.16
N GLY A 112 -1.38 -3.02 18.24
CA GLY A 112 -2.74 -2.44 18.35
C GLY A 112 -2.83 -0.91 18.23
N HIS A 113 -1.73 -0.25 17.84
CA HIS A 113 -1.60 1.14 17.43
C HIS A 113 -1.92 2.25 18.45
N LYS A 114 -2.90 2.11 19.34
CA LYS A 114 -3.31 3.20 20.27
C LYS A 114 -3.79 2.67 21.61
N GLY A 115 -3.27 3.25 22.70
CA GLY A 115 -3.80 3.08 24.05
C GLY A 115 -3.68 1.66 24.61
N ASP A 116 -4.26 1.46 25.78
CA ASP A 116 -4.23 0.18 26.47
C ASP A 116 -5.31 -0.76 25.92
N CYS A 117 -4.88 -1.94 25.45
CA CYS A 117 -5.80 -2.92 24.91
C CYS A 117 -6.81 -3.41 25.93
N LEU A 118 -8.06 -3.46 25.50
CA LEU A 118 -9.23 -3.78 26.30
C LEU A 118 -9.44 -5.29 26.34
N VAL A 119 -9.75 -5.83 27.52
CA VAL A 119 -10.06 -7.24 27.67
C VAL A 119 -11.47 -7.52 27.16
N HIS A 120 -11.57 -8.36 26.13
CA HIS A 120 -12.85 -8.82 25.62
C HIS A 120 -13.31 -10.09 26.32
N SER A 121 -12.40 -11.05 26.52
CA SER A 121 -12.71 -12.34 27.13
C SER A 121 -11.53 -12.90 27.91
N ILE A 122 -11.85 -13.66 28.95
CA ILE A 122 -10.91 -14.46 29.72
C ILE A 122 -11.49 -15.87 29.73
N ARG A 123 -10.75 -16.82 29.17
CA ARG A 123 -11.22 -18.19 28.89
C ARG A 123 -12.53 -18.17 28.09
N ASP A 124 -13.57 -18.81 28.59
CA ASP A 124 -14.92 -18.84 28.01
C ASP A 124 -15.77 -17.62 28.43
N ARG A 125 -15.31 -16.83 29.41
CA ARG A 125 -16.08 -15.73 29.98
C ARG A 125 -15.88 -14.42 29.24
N LYS A 126 -16.97 -13.86 28.73
CA LYS A 126 -17.01 -12.52 28.14
C LYS A 126 -16.90 -11.43 29.23
N ILE A 127 -15.94 -10.54 29.06
CA ILE A 127 -15.72 -9.35 29.92
C ILE A 127 -16.25 -8.08 29.24
N TRP A 128 -16.34 -8.08 27.91
CA TRP A 128 -16.78 -6.94 27.11
C TRP A 128 -18.17 -6.41 27.55
N PRO A 129 -18.32 -5.11 27.87
CA PRO A 129 -19.44 -4.56 28.63
C PRO A 129 -20.74 -4.36 27.83
N GLY A 130 -20.89 -4.98 26.66
CA GLY A 130 -22.05 -4.79 25.80
C GLY A 130 -22.16 -5.77 24.63
N PRO A 131 -23.09 -5.53 23.70
CA PRO A 131 -23.20 -6.33 22.49
C PRO A 131 -21.93 -6.18 21.64
N GLU A 132 -21.53 -7.28 20.99
CA GLU A 132 -20.50 -7.23 19.95
C GLU A 132 -21.14 -6.70 18.67
N VAL A 133 -20.75 -5.50 18.25
CA VAL A 133 -21.20 -4.90 17.00
C VAL A 133 -20.01 -4.91 16.04
N PHE A 134 -20.16 -5.57 14.90
CA PHE A 134 -19.10 -5.67 13.90
C PHE A 134 -19.40 -4.78 12.70
N GLU A 135 -18.35 -4.26 12.08
CA GLU A 135 -18.42 -3.65 10.76
C GLU A 135 -18.94 -4.66 9.74
N THR A 136 -19.68 -4.17 8.74
CA THR A 136 -20.21 -5.00 7.64
C THR A 136 -19.29 -5.03 6.42
N GLY A 137 -18.19 -4.27 6.46
CA GLY A 137 -17.21 -4.16 5.38
C GLY A 137 -15.84 -3.77 5.93
N VAL A 138 -14.84 -3.78 5.06
CA VAL A 138 -13.49 -3.36 5.44
C VAL A 138 -13.45 -1.87 5.78
N ARG A 139 -12.81 -1.50 6.90
CA ARG A 139 -12.60 -0.10 7.22
C ARG A 139 -11.64 0.48 6.20
N SER A 140 -12.06 1.54 5.53
CA SER A 140 -11.30 2.13 4.43
C SER A 140 -11.55 3.62 4.30
N ARG A 141 -10.63 4.30 3.63
CA ARG A 141 -10.71 5.73 3.35
C ARG A 141 -10.14 6.00 1.97
N LEU A 142 -10.92 6.73 1.16
CA LEU A 142 -10.43 7.27 -0.10
C LEU A 142 -9.81 8.65 0.17
N ILE A 143 -8.56 8.86 -0.24
CA ILE A 143 -7.87 10.13 -0.06
C ILE A 143 -7.25 10.62 -1.37
N VAL A 144 -7.01 11.92 -1.47
CA VAL A 144 -6.13 12.48 -2.50
C VAL A 144 -4.68 12.32 -2.01
N PRO A 145 -3.78 11.71 -2.80
CA PRO A 145 -2.39 11.56 -2.38
C PRO A 145 -1.68 12.91 -2.18
N TRP A 146 -0.64 12.91 -1.36
CA TRP A 146 0.18 14.09 -1.11
C TRP A 146 0.84 14.62 -2.38
N LYS A 147 0.74 15.94 -2.61
CA LYS A 147 1.19 16.66 -3.83
C LYS A 147 0.41 16.31 -5.10
N HIS A 148 -0.79 15.79 -4.96
CA HIS A 148 -1.74 15.64 -6.05
C HIS A 148 -2.84 16.69 -5.89
N ASP A 149 -3.29 17.26 -6.99
CA ASP A 149 -4.36 18.25 -7.03
C ASP A 149 -5.44 17.76 -8.02
N ASN A 150 -6.60 17.41 -7.49
CA ASN A 150 -7.70 16.86 -8.29
C ASN A 150 -8.58 18.01 -8.77
N ILE A 151 -8.79 18.08 -10.09
CA ILE A 151 -9.54 19.15 -10.76
C ILE A 151 -11.03 18.82 -10.94
N GLY A 152 -11.44 17.61 -10.55
CA GLY A 152 -12.81 17.16 -10.52
C GLY A 152 -13.27 16.47 -11.82
N PRO A 153 -14.36 15.68 -11.76
CA PRO A 153 -14.81 14.82 -12.84
C PRO A 153 -15.22 15.54 -14.13
N GLU A 154 -15.62 16.81 -14.04
CA GLU A 154 -16.01 17.62 -15.21
C GLU A 154 -14.81 18.08 -16.04
N ARG A 155 -13.64 18.22 -15.41
CA ARG A 155 -12.43 18.79 -16.03
C ARG A 155 -11.33 17.76 -16.23
N ALA A 156 -11.29 16.74 -15.38
CA ALA A 156 -10.28 15.69 -15.46
C ALA A 156 -10.50 14.81 -16.69
N ARG A 157 -9.41 14.32 -17.27
CA ARG A 157 -9.43 13.30 -18.35
C ARG A 157 -10.06 11.99 -17.88
N GLY A 158 -10.04 11.75 -16.58
CA GLY A 158 -10.56 10.59 -15.87
C GLY A 158 -9.97 10.53 -14.47
N VAL A 159 -10.15 9.39 -13.81
CA VAL A 159 -9.62 9.13 -12.47
C VAL A 159 -8.83 7.84 -12.41
N ILE A 160 -7.76 7.83 -11.63
CA ILE A 160 -6.97 6.65 -11.30
C ILE A 160 -7.06 6.40 -9.79
N VAL A 161 -7.56 5.23 -9.39
CA VAL A 161 -7.60 4.84 -7.97
C VAL A 161 -6.48 3.85 -7.67
N HIS A 162 -5.53 4.28 -6.85
CA HIS A 162 -4.43 3.45 -6.37
C HIS A 162 -4.86 2.55 -5.21
N ILE A 163 -4.66 1.25 -5.39
CA ILE A 163 -4.81 0.20 -4.37
C ILE A 163 -3.40 -0.20 -3.90
N PRO A 164 -3.02 0.09 -2.64
CA PRO A 164 -1.67 -0.17 -2.16
C PRO A 164 -1.41 -1.66 -1.88
N GLY A 165 -0.14 -2.02 -1.79
CA GLY A 165 0.31 -3.34 -1.33
C GLY A 165 0.03 -3.63 0.16
N PHE A 166 0.51 -4.77 0.62
CA PHE A 166 0.43 -5.18 2.03
C PHE A 166 1.69 -4.79 2.80
N GLY A 167 1.49 -4.29 4.03
CA GLY A 167 2.58 -3.80 4.89
C GLY A 167 3.21 -4.77 5.84
N GLY A 168 2.61 -5.95 5.99
CA GLY A 168 2.93 -6.87 7.08
C GLY A 168 2.24 -6.52 8.39
N ASP A 169 2.14 -7.50 9.29
CA ASP A 169 1.39 -7.46 10.56
C ASP A 169 1.92 -6.46 11.61
N ARG A 170 3.08 -5.87 11.33
CA ARG A 170 3.78 -4.93 12.23
C ARG A 170 3.48 -3.48 11.91
N TYR A 171 2.86 -3.23 10.76
CA TYR A 171 3.00 -1.98 10.06
C TYR A 171 1.68 -1.56 9.39
N PRO A 172 0.86 -0.73 10.05
CA PRO A 172 -0.39 -0.33 9.46
C PRO A 172 -0.19 0.71 8.37
N PRO A 173 -0.84 0.56 7.20
CA PRO A 173 -1.25 1.74 6.48
C PRO A 173 -2.27 2.43 7.39
N SER A 174 -1.88 3.58 7.94
CA SER A 174 -2.87 4.49 8.48
C SER A 174 -3.88 4.80 7.38
N LEU A 175 -5.15 4.96 7.76
CA LEU A 175 -6.21 5.33 6.80
C LEU A 175 -5.94 6.70 6.14
N ASP A 176 -4.99 7.48 6.64
CA ASP A 176 -4.52 8.74 6.06
C ASP A 176 -3.16 8.66 5.35
N HIS A 177 -2.60 7.45 5.14
CA HIS A 177 -1.32 7.34 4.46
C HIS A 177 -1.39 7.90 3.04
N GLU A 178 -0.58 8.92 2.78
CA GLU A 178 -0.78 9.88 1.68
C GLU A 178 0.08 9.66 0.43
N ARG A 179 1.09 8.77 0.45
CA ARG A 179 1.96 8.58 -0.73
C ARG A 179 1.37 7.62 -1.76
N ALA A 180 1.66 7.90 -3.03
CA ALA A 180 1.38 7.07 -4.19
C ALA A 180 2.63 6.99 -5.10
N PRO A 181 2.73 6.02 -6.04
CA PRO A 181 3.85 5.93 -6.97
C PRO A 181 4.10 7.23 -7.75
N PHE A 182 5.37 7.54 -8.05
CA PHE A 182 5.75 8.82 -8.70
C PHE A 182 5.04 9.05 -10.03
N PHE A 183 4.87 8.01 -10.85
CA PHE A 183 4.22 8.15 -12.15
C PHE A 183 2.76 8.63 -12.02
N LEU A 184 2.04 8.27 -10.94
CA LEU A 184 0.70 8.78 -10.72
C LEU A 184 0.68 10.28 -10.42
N ARG A 185 1.73 10.80 -9.77
CA ARG A 185 1.87 12.25 -9.55
C ARG A 185 2.06 12.97 -10.88
N GLN A 186 2.87 12.39 -11.78
CA GLN A 186 3.07 12.94 -13.11
C GLN A 186 1.77 12.90 -13.94
N THR A 187 1.07 11.76 -13.94
CA THR A 187 -0.24 11.62 -14.58
C THR A 187 -1.28 12.61 -14.01
N ASN A 188 -1.23 12.90 -12.70
CA ASN A 188 -2.10 13.90 -12.10
C ASN A 188 -1.84 15.31 -12.65
N LYS A 189 -0.57 15.70 -12.78
CA LYS A 189 -0.21 16.98 -13.43
C LYS A 189 -0.63 17.06 -14.89
N GLU A 190 -0.79 15.91 -15.56
CA GLU A 190 -1.27 15.81 -16.95
C GLU A 190 -2.80 15.87 -17.08
N GLY A 191 -3.52 16.08 -15.97
CA GLY A 191 -4.96 16.34 -15.96
C GLY A 191 -5.83 15.13 -15.61
N TRP A 192 -5.25 14.07 -15.02
CA TRP A 192 -6.00 12.98 -14.42
C TRP A 192 -6.23 13.24 -12.92
N ASP A 193 -7.40 12.93 -12.42
CA ASP A 193 -7.59 12.88 -10.97
C ASP A 193 -7.03 11.59 -10.42
N THR A 194 -6.53 11.63 -9.19
CA THR A 194 -5.94 10.46 -8.53
C THR A 194 -6.44 10.34 -7.12
N TYR A 195 -6.74 9.11 -6.73
CA TYR A 195 -7.09 8.77 -5.35
C TYR A 195 -6.26 7.58 -4.89
N ARG A 196 -6.10 7.45 -3.57
CA ARG A 196 -5.62 6.22 -2.93
C ARG A 196 -6.73 5.64 -2.07
N LEU A 197 -7.05 4.37 -2.28
CA LEU A 197 -7.96 3.64 -1.41
C LEU A 197 -7.15 3.00 -0.28
N ASN A 198 -7.20 3.62 0.88
CA ASN A 198 -6.54 3.12 2.08
C ASN A 198 -7.47 2.11 2.74
N ILE A 199 -6.98 0.91 3.02
CA ILE A 199 -7.72 -0.11 3.76
C ILE A 199 -7.00 -0.33 5.09
N ALA A 200 -7.76 -0.38 6.18
CA ALA A 200 -7.21 -0.59 7.50
C ALA A 200 -6.45 -1.91 7.53
N HIS A 201 -5.26 -1.89 8.09
CA HIS A 201 -4.33 -3.01 8.09
C HIS A 201 -4.96 -4.36 8.45
N TYR A 202 -5.70 -4.41 9.56
CA TYR A 202 -6.31 -5.62 10.08
C TYR A 202 -7.50 -6.12 9.27
N ASP A 203 -8.05 -5.25 8.42
CA ASP A 203 -9.06 -5.64 7.45
C ASP A 203 -8.40 -6.09 6.13
N TYR A 204 -7.12 -5.76 5.90
CA TYR A 204 -6.34 -6.09 4.70
C TYR A 204 -5.66 -7.47 4.78
N GLY A 205 -6.29 -8.43 5.46
CA GLY A 205 -5.83 -9.82 5.64
C GLY A 205 -6.44 -10.79 4.62
N ILE A 206 -5.85 -11.99 4.48
CA ILE A 206 -6.32 -13.04 3.54
C ILE A 206 -7.77 -13.47 3.80
N ASP A 207 -8.20 -13.40 5.07
CA ASP A 207 -9.54 -13.82 5.42
C ASP A 207 -10.62 -12.86 4.87
N ASN A 208 -10.26 -11.63 4.46
CA ASN A 208 -11.22 -10.59 4.05
C ASN A 208 -11.16 -10.26 2.55
N GLU A 209 -10.60 -11.15 1.72
CA GLU A 209 -10.41 -10.90 0.29
C GLU A 209 -11.73 -10.56 -0.43
N ALA A 210 -12.80 -11.27 -0.13
CA ALA A 210 -14.12 -10.99 -0.72
C ALA A 210 -14.61 -9.57 -0.37
N GLU A 211 -14.45 -9.14 0.88
CA GLU A 211 -14.87 -7.82 1.33
C GLU A 211 -13.97 -6.70 0.78
N ILE A 212 -12.67 -6.97 0.61
CA ILE A 212 -11.74 -6.05 -0.07
C ILE A 212 -12.15 -5.89 -1.55
N ASN A 213 -12.40 -7.00 -2.24
CA ASN A 213 -12.83 -7.01 -3.63
C ASN A 213 -14.16 -6.26 -3.82
N ALA A 214 -15.12 -6.50 -2.93
CA ALA A 214 -16.39 -5.78 -2.90
C ALA A 214 -16.19 -4.27 -2.69
N ARG A 215 -15.24 -3.88 -1.83
CA ARG A 215 -14.91 -2.47 -1.59
C ARG A 215 -14.22 -1.80 -2.79
N ILE A 216 -13.36 -2.51 -3.51
CA ILE A 216 -12.77 -2.01 -4.77
C ILE A 216 -13.88 -1.78 -5.80
N ALA A 217 -14.78 -2.74 -5.97
CA ALA A 217 -15.92 -2.61 -6.88
C ALA A 217 -16.87 -1.46 -6.49
N GLU A 218 -17.11 -1.27 -5.18
CA GLU A 218 -17.86 -0.12 -4.66
C GLU A 218 -17.16 1.20 -5.01
N THR A 219 -15.85 1.27 -4.85
CA THR A 219 -15.05 2.47 -5.15
C THR A 219 -15.13 2.82 -6.64
N VAL A 220 -15.08 1.82 -7.53
CA VAL A 220 -15.29 2.02 -8.98
C VAL A 220 -16.68 2.62 -9.25
N ARG A 221 -17.74 2.04 -8.67
CA ARG A 221 -19.11 2.57 -8.80
C ARG A 221 -19.23 3.98 -8.24
N GLU A 222 -18.55 4.28 -7.13
CA GLU A 222 -18.49 5.62 -6.57
C GLU A 222 -17.87 6.62 -7.55
N MET A 223 -16.73 6.28 -8.17
CA MET A 223 -16.08 7.15 -9.15
C MET A 223 -16.98 7.40 -10.37
N ARG A 224 -17.65 6.36 -10.89
CA ARG A 224 -18.63 6.53 -11.97
C ARG A 224 -19.79 7.44 -11.58
N ARG A 225 -20.36 7.27 -10.37
CA ARG A 225 -21.44 8.13 -9.86
C ARG A 225 -21.01 9.58 -9.66
N ARG A 226 -19.74 9.82 -9.33
CA ARG A 226 -19.19 11.18 -9.25
C ARG A 226 -19.10 11.86 -10.63
N GLY A 227 -19.21 11.11 -11.73
CA GLY A 227 -19.25 11.65 -13.09
C GLY A 227 -17.95 11.45 -13.89
N TYR A 228 -16.98 10.66 -13.39
CA TYR A 228 -15.76 10.40 -14.16
C TYR A 228 -16.04 9.58 -15.42
N ALA A 229 -15.73 10.16 -16.58
CA ALA A 229 -15.89 9.52 -17.89
C ALA A 229 -14.93 8.34 -18.08
N ARG A 230 -13.75 8.37 -17.46
CA ARG A 230 -12.79 7.27 -17.44
C ARG A 230 -12.38 6.92 -16.01
N VAL A 231 -12.36 5.64 -15.67
CA VAL A 231 -11.98 5.10 -14.36
C VAL A 231 -10.95 4.00 -14.56
N TYR A 232 -9.73 4.25 -14.09
CA TYR A 232 -8.65 3.28 -14.05
C TYR A 232 -8.33 2.88 -12.61
N LEU A 233 -7.81 1.67 -12.43
CA LEU A 233 -7.23 1.22 -11.16
C LEU A 233 -5.72 1.08 -11.31
N ASN A 234 -4.98 1.36 -10.23
CA ASN A 234 -3.55 1.06 -10.15
C ASN A 234 -3.27 0.23 -8.90
N GLY A 235 -2.88 -1.02 -9.07
CA GLY A 235 -2.49 -1.89 -7.97
C GLY A 235 -0.99 -2.10 -7.92
N GLN A 236 -0.46 -2.26 -6.71
CA GLN A 236 0.90 -2.75 -6.48
C GLN A 236 0.86 -3.91 -5.48
N SER A 237 1.65 -4.96 -5.68
CA SER A 237 1.76 -6.09 -4.74
C SER A 237 0.39 -6.71 -4.48
N ARG A 238 0.02 -6.87 -3.20
CA ARG A 238 -1.33 -7.28 -2.80
C ARG A 238 -2.43 -6.42 -3.42
N GLY A 239 -2.23 -5.12 -3.59
CA GLY A 239 -3.24 -4.26 -4.23
C GLY A 239 -3.51 -4.61 -5.68
N ALA A 240 -2.47 -5.01 -6.43
CA ALA A 240 -2.63 -5.54 -7.79
C ALA A 240 -3.36 -6.89 -7.77
N TRP A 241 -3.02 -7.78 -6.85
CA TRP A 241 -3.72 -9.05 -6.66
C TRP A 241 -5.23 -8.85 -6.38
N GLN A 242 -5.58 -7.91 -5.51
CA GLN A 242 -6.98 -7.62 -5.17
C GLN A 242 -7.76 -6.98 -6.33
N ILE A 243 -7.10 -6.23 -7.22
CA ILE A 243 -7.76 -5.75 -8.43
C ILE A 243 -8.15 -6.94 -9.32
N LEU A 244 -7.24 -7.91 -9.50
CA LEU A 244 -7.52 -9.13 -10.27
C LEU A 244 -8.69 -9.92 -9.64
N GLY A 245 -8.66 -10.11 -8.32
CA GLY A 245 -9.74 -10.75 -7.57
C GLY A 245 -11.08 -10.03 -7.71
N ALA A 246 -11.09 -8.69 -7.62
CA ALA A 246 -12.30 -7.88 -7.80
C ALA A 246 -12.85 -7.96 -9.25
N ALA A 247 -11.96 -7.99 -10.24
CA ALA A 247 -12.31 -8.10 -11.66
C ALA A 247 -12.83 -9.50 -12.05
N GLN A 248 -12.38 -10.53 -11.34
CA GLN A 248 -12.89 -11.90 -11.46
C GLN A 248 -14.24 -12.05 -10.76
N ALA A 249 -14.38 -11.54 -9.53
CA ALA A 249 -15.58 -11.69 -8.71
C ALA A 249 -16.76 -10.83 -9.19
N SER A 250 -16.50 -9.75 -9.93
CA SER A 250 -17.52 -8.83 -10.41
C SER A 250 -17.13 -8.19 -11.73
N ASP A 251 -18.11 -7.74 -12.50
CA ASP A 251 -17.84 -6.91 -13.67
C ASP A 251 -17.55 -5.48 -13.24
N LEU A 252 -16.28 -5.10 -13.30
CA LEU A 252 -15.82 -3.78 -12.92
C LEU A 252 -16.03 -2.82 -14.09
N ALA A 253 -16.76 -1.72 -13.86
CA ALA A 253 -16.93 -0.66 -14.85
C ALA A 253 -15.67 0.23 -14.97
N ILE A 254 -14.51 -0.38 -15.26
CA ILE A 254 -13.21 0.28 -15.43
C ILE A 254 -12.79 0.32 -16.90
N ASP A 255 -12.05 1.34 -17.29
CA ASP A 255 -11.46 1.47 -18.63
C ASP A 255 -10.11 0.77 -18.74
N GLY A 256 -9.49 0.46 -17.61
CA GLY A 256 -8.31 -0.38 -17.53
C GLY A 256 -7.68 -0.42 -16.14
N ALA A 257 -6.62 -1.22 -16.00
CA ALA A 257 -5.86 -1.28 -14.76
C ALA A 257 -4.36 -1.49 -14.99
N PHE A 258 -3.57 -0.87 -14.12
CA PHE A 258 -2.15 -1.15 -13.91
C PHE A 258 -2.03 -2.23 -12.83
N ILE A 259 -1.49 -3.39 -13.18
CA ILE A 259 -1.30 -4.57 -12.35
C ILE A 259 0.21 -4.72 -12.11
N MET A 260 0.72 -3.96 -11.14
CA MET A 260 2.16 -3.90 -10.88
C MET A 260 2.57 -4.92 -9.84
N VAL A 261 3.51 -5.79 -10.18
CA VAL A 261 4.09 -6.81 -9.28
C VAL A 261 3.03 -7.52 -8.41
N PRO A 262 1.97 -8.10 -9.00
CA PRO A 262 0.89 -8.72 -8.24
C PRO A 262 1.45 -9.78 -7.29
N ALA A 263 1.04 -9.76 -6.02
CA ALA A 263 1.61 -10.67 -5.02
C ALA A 263 0.56 -11.22 -4.07
N ALA A 264 0.63 -12.54 -3.86
CA ALA A 264 -0.07 -13.30 -2.85
C ALA A 264 0.89 -14.33 -2.24
N HIS A 265 0.47 -14.96 -1.13
CA HIS A 265 1.21 -16.04 -0.45
C HIS A 265 2.58 -15.70 0.14
N GLY A 266 3.06 -14.47 0.00
CA GLY A 266 4.31 -13.99 0.59
C GLY A 266 5.53 -14.25 -0.29
N ARG A 267 6.71 -13.90 0.22
CA ARG A 267 7.99 -14.02 -0.51
C ARG A 267 8.56 -15.44 -0.49
N ALA A 268 9.49 -15.73 -1.39
CA ALA A 268 10.13 -17.06 -1.56
C ALA A 268 10.76 -17.61 -0.28
N GLU A 269 11.40 -16.75 0.50
CA GLU A 269 11.91 -17.07 1.82
C GLU A 269 11.14 -16.25 2.84
N THR A 270 10.63 -16.85 3.90
CA THR A 270 10.14 -16.11 5.06
C THR A 270 11.24 -15.22 5.62
N TRP A 271 10.81 -14.27 6.42
CA TRP A 271 11.69 -13.27 7.00
C TRP A 271 12.77 -13.86 7.93
N ASP A 272 12.55 -15.02 8.54
CA ASP A 272 13.57 -15.75 9.30
C ASP A 272 14.48 -16.65 8.44
N GLY A 273 14.45 -16.48 7.11
CA GLY A 273 15.31 -17.20 6.16
C GLY A 273 14.84 -18.62 5.83
N ARG A 274 13.64 -19.03 6.26
CA ARG A 274 13.09 -20.35 5.88
C ARG A 274 12.43 -20.26 4.51
N THR A 275 12.45 -21.33 3.75
CA THR A 275 11.69 -21.41 2.50
C THR A 275 10.18 -21.31 2.79
N ASN A 276 9.47 -20.51 2.00
CA ASN A 276 8.02 -20.40 2.06
C ASN A 276 7.37 -21.46 1.15
N PRO A 277 6.71 -22.49 1.70
CA PRO A 277 6.14 -23.56 0.89
C PRO A 277 4.98 -23.10 0.02
N ARG A 278 4.32 -21.97 0.35
CA ARG A 278 3.19 -21.43 -0.42
C ARG A 278 3.61 -20.50 -1.55
N TYR A 279 4.91 -20.24 -1.70
CA TYR A 279 5.40 -19.31 -2.71
C TYR A 279 5.01 -19.74 -4.13
N ALA A 280 5.15 -21.04 -4.43
CA ALA A 280 4.82 -21.62 -5.72
C ALA A 280 3.30 -21.62 -6.00
N ASP A 281 2.46 -21.70 -4.95
CA ASP A 281 1.00 -21.68 -5.09
C ASP A 281 0.51 -20.37 -5.75
N SER A 282 1.28 -19.29 -5.65
CA SER A 282 0.94 -18.00 -6.25
C SER A 282 0.90 -18.00 -7.78
N ASP A 283 1.59 -18.92 -8.48
CA ASP A 283 1.51 -19.00 -9.94
C ASP A 283 0.18 -19.62 -10.40
N ALA A 284 -0.23 -20.73 -9.77
CA ALA A 284 -1.48 -21.40 -10.08
C ALA A 284 -2.68 -20.46 -9.85
N ASP A 285 -2.74 -19.80 -8.69
CA ASP A 285 -3.81 -18.85 -8.40
C ASP A 285 -3.78 -17.64 -9.34
N PHE A 286 -2.59 -17.20 -9.77
CA PHE A 286 -2.47 -16.10 -10.73
C PHE A 286 -3.10 -16.47 -12.08
N ARG A 287 -2.80 -17.66 -12.59
CA ARG A 287 -3.38 -18.20 -13.84
C ARG A 287 -4.91 -18.25 -13.76
N GLU A 288 -5.46 -18.73 -12.66
CA GLU A 288 -6.91 -18.76 -12.43
C GLU A 288 -7.53 -17.36 -12.40
N LEU A 289 -6.86 -16.40 -11.75
CA LEU A 289 -7.31 -15.02 -11.66
C LEU A 289 -7.34 -14.32 -13.02
N ILE A 290 -6.34 -14.54 -13.88
CA ILE A 290 -6.25 -13.81 -15.15
C ILE A 290 -7.06 -14.45 -16.28
N ALA A 291 -7.36 -15.75 -16.23
CA ALA A 291 -8.07 -16.45 -17.30
C ALA A 291 -9.36 -15.76 -17.80
N PRO A 292 -10.26 -15.22 -16.93
CA PRO A 292 -11.48 -14.55 -17.40
C PRO A 292 -11.31 -13.06 -17.73
N LEU A 293 -10.11 -12.50 -17.63
CA LEU A 293 -9.88 -11.05 -17.62
C LEU A 293 -9.50 -10.46 -18.98
N GLY A 294 -9.51 -11.24 -20.06
CA GLY A 294 -9.18 -10.75 -21.40
C GLY A 294 -10.04 -9.55 -21.86
N ARG A 295 -11.25 -9.40 -21.31
CA ARG A 295 -12.16 -8.27 -21.62
C ARG A 295 -11.67 -6.90 -21.15
N TYR A 296 -10.73 -6.86 -20.21
CA TYR A 296 -10.22 -5.61 -19.65
C TYR A 296 -8.98 -5.13 -20.40
N ARG A 297 -8.74 -3.82 -20.32
CA ARG A 297 -7.46 -3.23 -20.70
C ARG A 297 -6.49 -3.31 -19.53
N LEU A 298 -5.51 -4.20 -19.57
CA LEU A 298 -4.63 -4.48 -18.45
C LEU A 298 -3.16 -4.25 -18.81
N PHE A 299 -2.43 -3.59 -17.93
CA PHE A 299 -0.98 -3.49 -18.04
C PHE A 299 -0.33 -4.21 -16.85
N PHE A 300 0.41 -5.28 -17.12
CA PHE A 300 1.16 -6.06 -16.16
C PHE A 300 2.63 -5.64 -16.12
N GLY A 301 3.18 -5.44 -14.93
CA GLY A 301 4.60 -5.16 -14.73
C GLY A 301 5.27 -6.19 -13.84
N PHE A 302 6.29 -6.87 -14.35
CA PHE A 302 7.14 -7.85 -13.65
C PHE A 302 8.60 -7.41 -13.73
N PHE A 303 9.35 -7.57 -12.65
CA PHE A 303 10.71 -7.05 -12.55
C PHE A 303 11.69 -8.11 -12.05
N ARG A 304 12.93 -8.05 -12.53
CA ARG A 304 13.98 -8.96 -12.10
C ARG A 304 14.23 -8.81 -10.61
N GLY A 305 14.41 -9.93 -9.92
CA GLY A 305 14.72 -9.95 -8.48
C GLY A 305 13.53 -9.72 -7.56
N ASP A 306 12.29 -9.63 -8.07
CA ASP A 306 11.10 -9.57 -7.22
C ASP A 306 10.93 -10.87 -6.39
N GLN A 307 11.18 -10.77 -5.09
CA GLN A 307 11.09 -11.89 -4.15
C GLN A 307 9.67 -12.44 -3.93
N TYR A 308 8.64 -11.80 -4.49
CA TYR A 308 7.24 -12.23 -4.44
C TYR A 308 6.74 -12.83 -5.76
N ASP A 309 7.60 -12.89 -6.78
CA ASP A 309 7.26 -13.41 -8.10
C ASP A 309 7.96 -14.75 -8.36
N PRO A 310 7.26 -15.90 -8.35
CA PRO A 310 7.86 -17.19 -8.67
C PRO A 310 8.36 -17.29 -10.13
N GLY A 311 8.06 -16.29 -10.98
CA GLY A 311 8.35 -16.29 -12.40
C GLY A 311 7.25 -16.97 -13.22
N GLY A 312 7.38 -16.98 -14.55
CA GLY A 312 6.43 -17.65 -15.44
C GLY A 312 5.14 -16.88 -15.75
N ARG A 313 4.95 -15.71 -15.13
CA ARG A 313 3.68 -14.95 -15.23
C ARG A 313 3.50 -14.24 -16.56
N ALA A 314 4.57 -13.75 -17.17
CA ALA A 314 4.52 -13.17 -18.51
C ALA A 314 4.18 -14.25 -19.55
N GLU A 315 4.79 -15.43 -19.42
CA GLU A 315 4.50 -16.60 -20.24
C GLU A 315 3.05 -17.06 -20.07
N ALA A 316 2.54 -17.13 -18.84
CA ALA A 316 1.15 -17.45 -18.55
C ALA A 316 0.15 -16.48 -19.21
N ILE A 317 0.47 -15.18 -19.26
CA ILE A 317 -0.34 -14.19 -19.97
C ILE A 317 -0.33 -14.47 -21.48
N GLY A 318 0.84 -14.76 -22.05
CA GLY A 318 0.96 -15.11 -23.48
C GLY A 318 0.18 -16.39 -23.84
N GLU A 319 0.20 -17.39 -22.98
CA GLU A 319 -0.55 -18.65 -23.15
C GLU A 319 -2.07 -18.44 -23.12
N LEU A 320 -2.57 -17.59 -22.20
CA LEU A 320 -4.01 -17.41 -21.98
C LEU A 320 -4.63 -16.31 -22.86
N HIS A 321 -3.85 -15.29 -23.23
CA HIS A 321 -4.35 -14.07 -23.86
C HIS A 321 -3.47 -13.57 -25.00
N GLY A 322 -2.69 -14.43 -25.64
CA GLY A 322 -1.70 -14.05 -26.66
C GLY A 322 -2.29 -13.25 -27.84
N ASP A 323 -3.55 -13.47 -28.20
CA ASP A 323 -4.28 -12.71 -29.22
C ASP A 323 -4.60 -11.27 -28.82
N ARG A 324 -4.55 -10.95 -27.52
CA ARG A 324 -4.83 -9.63 -26.95
C ARG A 324 -3.58 -8.87 -26.51
N VAL A 325 -2.43 -9.53 -26.48
CA VAL A 325 -1.15 -8.92 -26.10
C VAL A 325 -0.79 -7.84 -27.12
N GLY A 326 -0.51 -6.62 -26.64
CA GLY A 326 -0.27 -5.43 -27.47
C GLY A 326 -1.52 -4.67 -27.90
N GLU A 327 -2.73 -5.24 -27.70
CA GLU A 327 -4.01 -4.59 -28.02
C GLU A 327 -4.74 -4.11 -26.76
N SER A 328 -5.14 -5.06 -25.90
CA SER A 328 -5.82 -4.79 -24.64
C SER A 328 -5.03 -5.28 -23.43
N ILE A 329 -4.12 -6.24 -23.61
CA ILE A 329 -3.21 -6.69 -22.56
C ILE A 329 -1.79 -6.25 -22.89
N PHE A 330 -1.11 -5.66 -21.93
CA PHE A 330 0.25 -5.15 -22.06
C PHE A 330 1.11 -5.76 -20.98
N VAL A 331 2.34 -6.11 -21.33
CA VAL A 331 3.29 -6.72 -20.40
C VAL A 331 4.57 -5.92 -20.43
N LEU A 332 5.14 -5.65 -19.27
CA LEU A 332 6.51 -5.20 -19.10
C LEU A 332 7.20 -6.29 -18.29
N ASP A 333 7.94 -7.17 -18.98
CA ASP A 333 8.63 -8.29 -18.35
C ASP A 333 10.13 -8.00 -18.20
N ARG A 334 10.58 -7.89 -16.96
CA ARG A 334 12.01 -7.80 -16.55
C ARG A 334 12.83 -6.83 -17.40
N PRO A 335 12.41 -5.55 -17.54
CA PRO A 335 13.21 -4.57 -18.25
C PRO A 335 14.59 -4.42 -17.58
N PRO A 336 15.66 -4.18 -18.36
CA PRO A 336 17.02 -4.15 -17.82
C PRO A 336 17.27 -3.02 -16.82
N ASP A 337 16.54 -1.91 -16.96
CA ASP A 337 16.77 -0.63 -16.26
C ASP A 337 15.97 -0.49 -14.96
N LEU A 338 15.23 -1.53 -14.55
CA LEU A 338 14.46 -1.57 -13.31
C LEU A 338 14.51 -2.96 -12.66
N ALA A 339 14.47 -3.01 -11.34
CA ALA A 339 14.54 -4.25 -10.58
C ALA A 339 13.75 -4.19 -9.27
N GLY A 340 13.46 -5.36 -8.72
CA GLY A 340 12.85 -5.56 -7.41
C GLY A 340 11.35 -5.27 -7.34
N HIS A 341 10.75 -5.67 -6.21
CA HIS A 341 9.32 -5.53 -5.94
C HIS A 341 8.83 -4.06 -5.85
N GLY A 342 9.77 -3.14 -5.63
CA GLY A 342 9.52 -1.70 -5.50
C GLY A 342 9.67 -0.90 -6.79
N ALA A 343 9.98 -1.53 -7.94
CA ALA A 343 10.41 -0.84 -9.16
C ALA A 343 9.52 0.34 -9.58
N THR A 344 8.19 0.19 -9.49
CA THR A 344 7.22 1.22 -9.94
C THR A 344 7.12 2.42 -9.00
N TRP A 345 7.69 2.33 -7.80
CA TRP A 345 7.83 3.43 -6.86
C TRP A 345 9.11 4.25 -7.10
N HIS A 346 9.94 3.87 -8.07
CA HIS A 346 11.14 4.62 -8.43
C HIS A 346 10.83 5.75 -9.41
N ARG A 347 11.56 6.89 -9.34
CA ARG A 347 11.42 7.96 -10.34
C ARG A 347 11.87 7.50 -11.73
N ALA A 348 12.81 6.55 -11.79
CA ALA A 348 13.21 5.88 -13.03
C ALA A 348 12.02 5.28 -13.80
N PHE A 349 11.04 4.67 -13.12
CA PHE A 349 9.87 4.12 -13.80
C PHE A 349 9.05 5.21 -14.48
N ASP A 350 8.82 6.33 -13.80
CA ASP A 350 8.15 7.50 -14.38
C ASP A 350 8.93 8.03 -15.58
N GLY A 351 10.23 8.31 -15.42
CA GLY A 351 11.05 8.87 -16.50
C GLY A 351 11.22 7.95 -17.71
N LEU A 352 11.25 6.63 -17.53
CA LEU A 352 11.38 5.66 -18.62
C LEU A 352 10.06 5.39 -19.35
N TYR A 353 8.93 5.38 -18.64
CA TYR A 353 7.66 4.86 -19.16
C TYR A 353 6.51 5.88 -19.19
N ALA A 354 6.73 7.15 -18.82
CA ALA A 354 5.68 8.17 -18.78
C ALA A 354 4.90 8.30 -20.10
N ARG A 355 5.59 8.28 -21.25
CA ARG A 355 4.91 8.31 -22.57
C ARG A 355 3.92 7.16 -22.70
N CYS A 356 4.35 5.96 -22.35
CA CYS A 356 3.55 4.76 -22.55
C CYS A 356 2.45 4.58 -21.53
N VAL A 357 2.64 5.07 -20.30
CA VAL A 357 1.55 5.25 -19.34
C VAL A 357 0.46 6.17 -19.92
N ARG A 358 0.85 7.30 -20.53
CA ARG A 358 -0.11 8.21 -21.18
C ARG A 358 -0.81 7.54 -22.36
N ASP A 359 -0.08 6.90 -23.27
CA ASP A 359 -0.65 6.23 -24.43
C ASP A 359 -1.63 5.12 -24.00
N PHE A 360 -1.29 4.36 -22.95
CA PHE A 360 -2.16 3.35 -22.36
C PHE A 360 -3.48 3.95 -21.85
N LEU A 361 -3.42 5.08 -21.14
CA LEU A 361 -4.57 5.81 -20.60
C LEU A 361 -5.42 6.49 -21.68
N GLU A 362 -4.80 6.84 -22.80
CA GLU A 362 -5.47 7.43 -23.95
C GLU A 362 -6.16 6.37 -24.85
N GLY A 363 -5.90 5.08 -24.58
CA GLY A 363 -6.47 3.95 -25.33
C GLY A 363 -5.68 3.61 -26.59
N ILE A 364 -4.45 4.12 -26.70
CA ILE A 364 -3.55 3.88 -27.83
C ILE A 364 -2.83 2.54 -27.59
N PRO A 365 -2.71 1.64 -28.58
CA PRO A 365 -1.88 0.45 -28.45
C PRO A 365 -0.44 0.81 -28.07
N VAL A 366 0.13 0.08 -27.11
CA VAL A 366 1.46 0.33 -26.54
C VAL A 366 2.30 -0.94 -26.64
N ALA A 367 3.59 -0.80 -26.93
CA ALA A 367 4.56 -1.89 -26.76
C ALA A 367 5.53 -1.48 -25.64
N PHE A 368 5.19 -1.79 -24.39
CA PHE A 368 5.90 -1.30 -23.20
C PHE A 368 7.38 -1.71 -23.17
N GLU A 369 7.73 -2.81 -23.81
CA GLU A 369 9.10 -3.29 -23.96
C GLU A 369 9.97 -2.37 -24.84
N SER A 370 9.34 -1.55 -25.68
CA SER A 370 10.00 -0.59 -26.58
C SER A 370 9.86 0.87 -26.14
N CYS A 371 9.29 1.09 -24.94
CA CYS A 371 8.88 2.40 -24.48
C CYS A 371 9.96 3.26 -23.85
N THR A 372 11.20 2.78 -23.76
CA THR A 372 12.23 3.42 -22.95
C THR A 372 12.64 4.77 -23.52
N ASP A 373 12.41 5.82 -22.73
CA ASP A 373 13.06 7.10 -22.94
C ASP A 373 14.54 7.03 -22.50
N PRO A 374 15.44 7.85 -23.09
CA PRO A 374 16.83 7.89 -22.66
C PRO A 374 16.93 8.21 -21.16
N LEU A 375 17.64 7.36 -20.42
CA LEU A 375 17.83 7.54 -19.00
C LEU A 375 18.97 8.53 -18.72
N SER A 376 18.69 9.59 -17.97
CA SER A 376 19.71 10.53 -17.50
C SER A 376 20.30 10.04 -16.17
N LEU A 377 21.51 9.49 -16.22
CA LEU A 377 22.25 9.04 -15.02
C LEU A 377 22.79 10.19 -14.17
N GLU A 378 22.72 11.44 -14.65
CA GLU A 378 23.03 12.63 -13.84
C GLU A 378 21.97 12.85 -12.75
N ASN A 379 20.72 12.43 -13.01
CA ASN A 379 19.63 12.49 -12.05
C ASN A 379 19.64 11.26 -11.14
N ASP A 380 19.92 11.45 -9.86
CA ASP A 380 20.00 10.36 -8.87
C ASP A 380 18.73 9.54 -8.76
N GLY A 381 17.57 10.17 -8.94
CA GLY A 381 16.28 9.49 -8.93
C GLY A 381 16.09 8.52 -10.11
N MET A 382 16.95 8.57 -11.12
CA MET A 382 16.92 7.68 -12.29
C MET A 382 17.90 6.51 -12.14
N VAL A 383 18.82 6.54 -11.17
CA VAL A 383 19.71 5.40 -10.88
C VAL A 383 18.93 4.37 -10.08
N ALA A 384 18.55 3.25 -10.72
CA ALA A 384 17.64 2.26 -10.17
C ALA A 384 18.22 0.84 -10.12
N THR A 385 19.36 0.60 -10.77
CA THR A 385 19.99 -0.73 -10.87
C THR A 385 21.49 -0.65 -10.60
N ARG A 386 22.11 -1.81 -10.32
CA ARG A 386 23.56 -1.94 -10.21
C ARG A 386 24.26 -1.43 -11.47
N GLU A 387 23.72 -1.77 -12.63
CA GLU A 387 24.28 -1.38 -13.93
C GLU A 387 24.32 0.16 -14.09
N HIS A 388 23.27 0.86 -13.63
CA HIS A 388 23.26 2.33 -13.62
C HIS A 388 24.35 2.91 -12.70
N VAL A 389 24.57 2.30 -11.54
CA VAL A 389 25.61 2.72 -10.59
C VAL A 389 27.00 2.57 -11.21
N ILE A 390 27.28 1.42 -11.82
CA ILE A 390 28.56 1.15 -12.47
C ILE A 390 28.76 2.10 -13.67
N ALA A 391 27.73 2.32 -14.48
CA ALA A 391 27.78 3.24 -15.62
C ALA A 391 28.07 4.70 -15.19
N ARG A 392 27.73 5.06 -13.95
CA ARG A 392 28.05 6.36 -13.34
C ARG A 392 29.47 6.42 -12.73
N GLY A 393 30.28 5.38 -12.91
CA GLY A 393 31.62 5.31 -12.32
C GLY A 393 31.64 4.86 -10.86
N GLY A 394 30.57 4.21 -10.37
CA GLY A 394 30.54 3.71 -9.00
C GLY A 394 31.59 2.63 -8.75
N GLU A 395 32.41 2.82 -7.72
CA GLU A 395 33.42 1.86 -7.26
C GLU A 395 32.88 1.11 -6.04
N ARG A 396 32.84 -0.22 -6.09
CA ARG A 396 32.35 -1.05 -4.97
C ARG A 396 33.28 -0.90 -3.78
N MET A 397 32.71 -0.68 -2.61
CA MET A 397 33.42 -0.62 -1.35
C MET A 397 33.53 -2.02 -0.75
N GLU A 398 34.70 -2.38 -0.28
CA GLU A 398 35.00 -3.69 0.32
C GLU A 398 35.15 -3.58 1.86
N ASP A 399 35.29 -4.70 2.57
CA ASP A 399 35.06 -4.81 4.03
C ASP A 399 35.68 -3.68 4.89
N ALA A 400 36.98 -3.41 4.75
CA ALA A 400 37.67 -2.39 5.55
C ALA A 400 37.22 -0.95 5.21
N GLU A 401 36.86 -0.69 3.95
CA GLU A 401 36.37 0.61 3.52
C GLU A 401 34.96 0.87 4.05
N LEU A 402 34.08 -0.13 3.96
CA LEU A 402 32.71 -0.06 4.47
C LEU A 402 32.67 0.26 5.97
N ARG A 403 33.45 -0.47 6.78
CA ARG A 403 33.52 -0.26 8.23
C ARG A 403 33.93 1.17 8.55
N ARG A 404 35.03 1.63 7.94
CA ARG A 404 35.55 2.99 8.15
C ARG A 404 34.61 4.08 7.66
N PHE A 405 33.86 3.82 6.58
CA PHE A 405 32.98 4.81 5.99
C PHE A 405 31.70 5.02 6.81
N PHE A 406 31.04 3.94 7.20
CA PHE A 406 29.74 4.01 7.88
C PHE A 406 29.82 4.25 9.39
N ASP A 407 30.92 3.91 10.06
CA ASP A 407 31.08 4.16 11.50
C ASP A 407 30.96 5.67 11.81
N GLY A 408 29.88 6.08 12.51
CA GLY A 408 29.59 7.48 12.80
C GLY A 408 29.11 8.28 11.58
N ARG A 409 28.35 7.66 10.67
CA ARG A 409 27.87 8.31 9.44
C ARG A 409 26.40 8.02 9.17
N ALA A 410 25.73 9.06 8.68
CA ALA A 410 24.38 8.94 8.13
C ALA A 410 24.40 8.91 6.60
N ALA A 411 23.48 8.14 6.03
CA ALA A 411 23.16 8.11 4.61
C ALA A 411 21.65 8.34 4.41
N PHE A 412 21.26 9.13 3.41
CA PHE A 412 19.88 9.52 3.14
C PHE A 412 19.71 9.88 1.66
N PRO A 413 18.48 10.03 1.11
CA PRO A 413 18.26 10.39 -0.29
C PRO A 413 19.11 11.57 -0.73
N ALA A 414 19.55 11.56 -1.97
CA ALA A 414 20.27 12.70 -2.56
C ALA A 414 19.48 14.03 -2.49
N ALA A 415 18.15 13.95 -2.44
CA ALA A 415 17.27 15.11 -2.25
C ALA A 415 17.41 15.81 -0.88
N GLY A 416 18.16 15.24 0.07
CA GLY A 416 18.55 15.90 1.31
C GLY A 416 18.23 15.13 2.59
N PRO A 417 18.70 15.64 3.75
CA PRO A 417 18.63 14.99 5.06
C PRO A 417 17.20 14.81 5.59
N ARG A 418 16.24 15.67 5.20
CA ARG A 418 14.81 15.47 5.49
C ARG A 418 14.09 14.61 4.46
N GLY A 419 14.86 13.84 3.70
CA GLY A 419 14.38 12.91 2.71
C GLY A 419 13.47 11.85 3.30
N TRP A 420 12.78 11.16 2.41
CA TRP A 420 11.81 10.16 2.80
C TRP A 420 12.46 9.03 3.61
N TRP A 421 13.67 8.60 3.24
CA TRP A 421 14.45 7.63 3.99
C TRP A 421 15.79 8.13 4.52
N GLY A 422 16.48 7.25 5.24
CA GLY A 422 17.86 7.36 5.66
C GLY A 422 18.19 6.34 6.75
N LEU A 423 19.48 6.26 7.02
CA LEU A 423 20.06 5.48 8.09
C LEU A 423 21.17 6.28 8.75
N LEU A 424 21.42 5.99 10.02
CA LEU A 424 22.55 6.45 10.80
C LEU A 424 23.21 5.21 11.38
N ALA A 425 24.41 4.92 10.89
CA ALA A 425 25.29 3.90 11.45
C ALA A 425 26.05 4.54 12.62
N GLU A 426 25.58 4.26 13.83
CA GLU A 426 26.15 4.76 15.08
C GLU A 426 27.48 4.02 15.37
N PRO A 427 28.43 4.69 16.05
CA PRO A 427 29.66 4.06 16.49
C PRO A 427 29.38 2.79 17.31
N GLY A 428 30.13 1.71 17.03
CA GLY A 428 30.00 0.45 17.75
C GLY A 428 28.88 -0.48 17.25
N GLY A 429 28.33 -0.24 16.06
CA GLY A 429 27.46 -1.19 15.35
C GLY A 429 25.95 -0.98 15.54
N GLY A 430 25.54 0.09 16.24
CA GLY A 430 24.15 0.51 16.32
C GLY A 430 23.66 1.10 15.00
N LEU A 431 22.41 0.84 14.61
CA LEU A 431 21.80 1.40 13.42
C LEU A 431 20.46 2.03 13.75
N LEU A 432 20.31 3.31 13.42
CA LEU A 432 19.00 3.95 13.33
C LEU A 432 18.57 4.02 11.87
N GLN A 433 17.34 3.61 11.58
CA GLN A 433 16.75 3.63 10.25
C GLN A 433 15.49 4.50 10.28
N TRP A 434 15.34 5.42 9.34
CA TRP A 434 14.06 6.07 9.06
C TRP A 434 13.74 5.84 7.60
N PHE A 435 12.62 5.22 7.28
CA PHE A 435 12.10 5.28 5.92
C PHE A 435 10.59 5.38 6.02
N PRO A 436 9.89 6.01 5.08
CA PRO A 436 8.45 5.98 5.01
C PRO A 436 8.12 4.62 4.41
N GLY A 437 7.87 3.66 5.29
CA GLY A 437 7.07 2.54 4.84
C GLY A 437 5.67 3.09 4.59
N SER A 438 4.99 2.53 3.61
CA SER A 438 3.54 2.61 3.45
C SER A 438 2.73 2.11 4.65
N TYR A 439 3.41 1.88 5.77
CA TYR A 439 3.15 0.88 6.77
C TYR A 439 3.75 1.26 8.16
N LEU A 440 4.63 2.24 8.33
CA LEU A 440 5.20 2.54 9.66
C LEU A 440 4.51 3.72 10.36
N THR A 441 3.88 3.44 11.51
CA THR A 441 3.67 4.42 12.57
C THR A 441 4.85 4.32 13.55
N GLY A 442 5.63 5.39 13.67
CA GLY A 442 6.95 5.37 14.33
C GLY A 442 8.00 5.49 13.24
N ASN A 443 8.49 6.71 13.06
CA ASN A 443 9.21 7.09 11.85
C ASN A 443 10.70 6.67 11.87
N THR A 444 11.10 5.94 12.90
CA THR A 444 12.46 5.47 13.16
C THR A 444 12.47 4.08 13.79
N ILE A 445 13.47 3.27 13.45
CA ILE A 445 13.67 1.91 13.94
C ILE A 445 15.14 1.75 14.33
N ARG A 446 15.38 1.12 15.48
CA ARG A 446 16.73 0.72 15.89
C ARG A 446 17.00 -0.74 15.54
N SER A 447 18.23 -1.01 15.10
CA SER A 447 18.74 -2.33 14.77
C SER A 447 20.27 -2.33 14.89
N GLU A 448 20.92 -3.37 14.38
CA GLU A 448 22.38 -3.43 14.26
C GLU A 448 22.79 -3.33 12.79
N TRP A 449 24.03 -2.93 12.54
CA TRP A 449 24.69 -3.10 11.25
C TRP A 449 26.04 -3.79 11.41
N ARG A 450 26.43 -4.55 10.39
CA ARG A 450 27.74 -5.21 10.27
C ARG A 450 28.17 -5.23 8.82
N VAL A 451 29.45 -5.52 8.59
CA VAL A 451 29.93 -5.87 7.25
C VAL A 451 30.14 -7.37 7.19
N GLU A 452 29.53 -8.02 6.20
CA GLU A 452 29.60 -9.45 5.91
C GLU A 452 29.65 -9.65 4.39
N ASP A 453 30.52 -10.53 3.89
CA ASP A 453 30.67 -10.84 2.46
C ASP A 453 30.83 -9.58 1.58
N ASP A 454 31.61 -8.60 2.06
CA ASP A 454 31.80 -7.28 1.44
C ASP A 454 30.51 -6.45 1.26
N GLY A 455 29.48 -6.74 2.06
CA GLY A 455 28.19 -6.05 2.05
C GLY A 455 27.88 -5.32 3.36
N PHE A 456 27.19 -4.18 3.27
CA PHE A 456 26.61 -3.49 4.43
C PHE A 456 25.33 -4.22 4.85
N CYS A 457 25.38 -4.95 5.96
CA CYS A 457 24.29 -5.80 6.43
C CYS A 457 23.57 -5.19 7.61
N ILE A 458 22.25 -5.04 7.47
CA ILE A 458 21.33 -4.65 8.54
C ILE A 458 20.85 -5.92 9.24
N ILE A 459 21.06 -5.99 10.55
CA ILE A 459 20.81 -7.17 11.37
C ILE A 459 19.77 -6.86 12.45
N GLY A 460 18.86 -7.81 12.67
CA GLY A 460 17.85 -7.72 13.73
C GLY A 460 16.87 -6.56 13.55
N SER A 461 16.73 -6.01 12.33
CA SER A 461 15.77 -4.94 12.07
C SER A 461 14.34 -5.49 12.11
N PRO A 462 13.47 -4.96 13.00
CA PRO A 462 12.06 -5.34 13.03
C PRO A 462 11.34 -5.11 11.69
N ARG A 463 11.89 -4.23 10.83
CA ARG A 463 11.32 -3.79 9.56
C ARG A 463 11.69 -4.63 8.38
N LEU A 464 12.99 -4.86 8.23
CA LEU A 464 13.45 -5.70 7.15
C LEU A 464 13.01 -7.13 7.39
N ASN A 465 12.59 -7.47 8.63
CA ASN A 465 12.06 -8.75 9.12
C ASN A 465 13.03 -9.92 8.90
N ALA A 466 13.91 -9.82 7.91
CA ALA A 466 15.19 -10.45 7.79
C ALA A 466 15.97 -10.20 9.07
N ASN A 467 16.36 -11.29 9.73
CA ASN A 467 17.45 -11.25 10.71
C ASN A 467 18.73 -10.69 10.06
N ARG A 468 18.77 -10.53 8.72
CA ARG A 468 19.92 -10.11 7.93
C ARG A 468 19.52 -9.61 6.53
N TYR A 469 19.84 -8.37 6.18
CA TYR A 469 19.65 -7.80 4.83
C TYR A 469 20.88 -7.01 4.39
N CYS A 470 21.54 -7.42 3.32
CA CYS A 470 22.85 -6.90 2.92
C CYS A 470 22.78 -6.09 1.63
N TYR A 471 23.42 -4.93 1.61
CA TYR A 471 23.55 -4.07 0.43
C TYR A 471 24.98 -4.13 -0.09
N ASP A 472 25.14 -4.19 -1.41
CA ASP A 472 26.40 -3.76 -2.02
C ASP A 472 26.44 -2.23 -1.96
N VAL A 473 27.57 -1.65 -1.53
CA VAL A 473 27.72 -0.19 -1.49
C VAL A 473 28.81 0.23 -2.46
N TYR A 474 28.51 1.27 -3.22
CA TYR A 474 29.41 1.87 -4.18
C TYR A 474 29.68 3.32 -3.78
N ARG A 475 30.94 3.74 -3.86
CA ARG A 475 31.33 5.14 -3.78
C ARG A 475 31.24 5.77 -5.16
N LEU A 476 30.66 6.97 -5.23
CA LEU A 476 30.62 7.79 -6.44
C LEU A 476 31.71 8.87 -6.38
N ASP A 477 32.13 9.37 -7.54
CA ASP A 477 33.20 10.38 -7.67
C ASP A 477 32.90 11.70 -6.96
N ASP A 478 31.61 12.03 -6.80
CA ASP A 478 31.15 13.23 -6.10
C ASP A 478 31.00 13.07 -4.58
N GLY A 479 31.50 11.96 -4.02
CA GLY A 479 31.50 11.67 -2.59
C GLY A 479 30.19 11.11 -2.04
N ARG A 480 29.19 10.89 -2.89
CA ARG A 480 27.95 10.19 -2.53
C ARG A 480 28.13 8.68 -2.58
N VAL A 481 27.12 7.97 -2.10
CA VAL A 481 27.10 6.50 -2.15
C VAL A 481 25.88 6.00 -2.88
N ALA A 482 26.03 4.87 -3.55
CA ALA A 482 24.91 4.09 -4.04
C ALA A 482 24.82 2.78 -3.26
N MET A 483 23.62 2.47 -2.76
CA MET A 483 23.33 1.21 -2.08
C MET A 483 22.47 0.34 -3.00
N VAL A 484 22.94 -0.85 -3.33
CA VAL A 484 22.24 -1.82 -4.18
C VAL A 484 21.73 -2.95 -3.30
N ALA A 485 20.41 -3.14 -3.29
CA ALA A 485 19.74 -4.19 -2.56
C ALA A 485 19.92 -5.57 -3.22
N PRO A 486 19.68 -6.69 -2.49
CA PRO A 486 19.75 -8.04 -3.05
C PRO A 486 18.82 -8.30 -4.23
N ASP A 487 17.70 -7.58 -4.31
CA ASP A 487 16.75 -7.64 -5.44
C ASP A 487 17.23 -6.84 -6.67
N GLY A 488 18.40 -6.20 -6.58
CA GLY A 488 19.03 -5.42 -7.65
C GLY A 488 18.61 -3.95 -7.70
N LEU A 489 17.68 -3.53 -6.83
CA LEU A 489 17.24 -2.13 -6.77
C LEU A 489 18.33 -1.25 -6.14
N ALA A 490 18.72 -0.19 -6.83
CA ALA A 490 19.74 0.75 -6.39
C ALA A 490 19.13 2.07 -5.88
N PHE A 491 19.80 2.66 -4.89
CA PHE A 491 19.48 3.99 -4.35
C PHE A 491 20.74 4.81 -4.23
N VAL A 492 20.75 6.02 -4.78
CA VAL A 492 21.82 6.99 -4.57
C VAL A 492 21.48 7.90 -3.39
N GLY A 493 22.41 8.00 -2.44
CA GLY A 493 22.25 8.75 -1.22
C GLY A 493 23.39 9.74 -0.97
N ALA A 494 23.05 10.88 -0.38
CA ALA A 494 24.01 11.76 0.25
C ALA A 494 24.45 11.17 1.60
N THR A 495 25.65 11.54 2.05
CA THR A 495 26.16 11.12 3.36
C THR A 495 26.70 12.30 4.15
N GLN A 496 26.61 12.20 5.47
CA GLN A 496 27.24 13.18 6.38
C GLN A 496 27.75 12.49 7.64
N PRO A 497 28.88 12.94 8.22
CA PRO A 497 29.29 12.51 9.55
C PRO A 497 28.21 12.83 10.59
N ALA A 498 27.93 11.87 11.47
CA ALA A 498 27.00 12.03 12.59
C ALA A 498 27.29 10.93 13.61
N ASP A 499 27.80 11.31 14.79
CA ASP A 499 28.09 10.35 15.85
C ASP A 499 26.82 9.89 16.58
N ASP A 500 25.76 10.69 16.52
CA ASP A 500 24.45 10.39 17.10
C ASP A 500 23.30 11.09 16.35
N VAL A 501 22.08 10.87 16.84
CA VAL A 501 20.85 11.47 16.28
C VAL A 501 20.83 12.98 16.41
N ALA A 502 21.44 13.55 17.46
CA ALA A 502 21.45 15.00 17.67
C ALA A 502 22.33 15.71 16.63
N ALA A 503 23.42 15.05 16.20
CA ALA A 503 24.33 15.54 15.17
C ALA A 503 23.67 15.66 13.77
N LEU A 504 22.50 15.05 13.55
CA LEU A 504 21.81 15.10 12.27
C LEU A 504 21.27 16.50 11.92
N GLY A 505 20.93 17.33 12.92
CA GLY A 505 20.34 18.65 12.70
C GLY A 505 18.89 18.63 12.20
N PHE A 506 18.25 17.45 12.15
CA PHE A 506 16.83 17.25 11.89
C PHE A 506 16.30 16.11 12.76
N THR A 507 14.98 16.00 12.88
CA THR A 507 14.34 14.88 13.55
C THR A 507 14.12 13.75 12.54
N PRO A 508 14.81 12.60 12.67
CA PRO A 508 14.63 11.51 11.73
C PRO A 508 13.18 11.06 11.70
N GLY A 509 12.68 10.90 10.48
CA GLY A 509 11.29 10.54 10.28
C GLY A 509 10.29 11.70 10.21
N ASP A 510 10.73 12.95 10.36
CA ASP A 510 9.88 14.11 10.06
C ASP A 510 10.07 14.58 8.61
N TRP A 511 9.57 13.78 7.65
CA TRP A 511 9.82 13.95 6.20
C TRP A 511 8.86 14.92 5.50
N ARG A 512 8.04 15.70 6.24
CA ARG A 512 7.08 16.65 5.62
C ARG A 512 7.75 17.91 5.04
N GLY A 513 9.09 18.02 5.12
CA GLY A 513 9.82 19.26 4.87
C GLY A 513 10.33 19.55 3.46
N GLU A 514 10.85 18.57 2.69
CA GLU A 514 11.87 18.94 1.67
C GLU A 514 11.87 18.24 0.30
N GLU A 515 10.91 17.38 -0.08
CA GLU A 515 10.86 16.93 -1.50
C GLU A 515 10.37 18.05 -2.47
N GLY A 516 10.67 19.31 -2.15
CA GLY A 516 10.54 20.49 -2.99
C GLY A 516 11.87 20.81 -3.66
N SER A 517 12.24 19.99 -4.65
CA SER A 517 13.02 20.38 -5.83
C SER A 517 12.74 19.41 -6.97
#